data_AF-A0AAV0V1G1-F1
#
_entry.id   AF-A0AAV0V1G1-F1
#
_cell.length_a   1.000
_cell.length_b   1.000
_cell.length_c   1.000
_cell.angle_alpha   90.00
_cell.angle_beta   90.00
_cell.angle_gamma   90.00
#
_symmetry.space_group_name_H-M   'P 1'
#
loop_
_entity.id
_entity.type
_entity.pdbx_description
1 polymer ?
#
loop_
_entity_poly.entity_id
_entity_poly.type
_entity_poly.pdbx_seq_one_letter_code
_entity_poly.pdbx_strand_id
1 'polypeptide(L)'
;MKVAVYIVGASGTGAHRICWYTGTSDAQVEMAIRMQLHLPQGIKFLLRDADADVVPVSSTLPNDHHFTLVLPEGLGFENVCTSIDGVTSGVIDQTLPSVDDASVIPHEQVMSTSTSTAKRKRLEAVSSQTTVSPVDCIITTTQLESTPPRSIAPIIAQFVETFTQPIANDDNVSFIPNAGRFALYALYCKVVRDMKFHPKREDVFYKMTSMHGKVDRQRVVRYYKCLAEDGEGTEFVQHKPQGKGVLLRSYRQVDSMEQLTVMTRSAPFVSWLKLDPSDVVALYVRFIQSFTPIVKSDFRAQAKEDRA
;
A
#
# COMPACT_ATOMS: atom_id res chain seq x y z
N MET A 1 -3.05 -16.57 12.50
CA MET A 1 -4.34 -17.30 12.47
C MET A 1 -5.36 -16.42 11.78
N LYS A 2 -6.27 -17.00 10.96
CA LYS A 2 -7.35 -16.25 10.30
C LYS A 2 -8.58 -16.27 11.22
N VAL A 3 -9.20 -15.12 11.41
CA VAL A 3 -10.43 -14.95 12.17
C VAL A 3 -11.52 -14.52 11.20
N ALA A 4 -12.71 -15.09 11.33
CA ALA A 4 -13.91 -14.74 10.58
C ALA A 4 -15.07 -14.51 11.56
N VAL A 5 -15.94 -13.54 11.28
CA VAL A 5 -17.21 -13.35 12.00
C VAL A 5 -18.31 -13.08 10.99
N TYR A 6 -19.56 -13.25 11.40
CA TYR A 6 -20.74 -13.05 10.58
C TYR A 6 -21.57 -11.92 11.18
N ILE A 7 -21.79 -10.83 10.44
CA ILE A 7 -22.51 -9.66 10.96
C ILE A 7 -23.78 -9.41 10.18
N VAL A 8 -24.92 -9.41 10.86
CA VAL A 8 -26.21 -9.05 10.30
C VAL A 8 -26.35 -7.53 10.32
N GLY A 9 -26.61 -6.92 9.16
CA GLY A 9 -26.84 -5.48 9.05
C GLY A 9 -28.14 -5.04 9.72
N ALA A 10 -28.29 -3.73 9.97
CA ALA A 10 -29.48 -3.17 10.63
C ALA A 10 -30.80 -3.42 9.88
N SER A 11 -30.74 -3.64 8.56
CA SER A 11 -31.89 -3.98 7.70
C SER A 11 -32.31 -5.46 7.77
N GLY A 12 -31.57 -6.32 8.46
CA GLY A 12 -31.89 -7.75 8.61
C GLY A 12 -31.75 -8.59 7.33
N THR A 13 -31.22 -8.05 6.24
CA THR A 13 -31.25 -8.66 4.90
C THR A 13 -30.21 -9.77 4.65
N GLY A 14 -29.39 -10.11 5.66
CA GLY A 14 -28.43 -11.22 5.59
C GLY A 14 -27.18 -11.00 6.43
N ALA A 15 -26.52 -12.11 6.81
CA ALA A 15 -25.25 -12.07 7.54
C ALA A 15 -24.07 -11.91 6.57
N HIS A 16 -23.23 -10.90 6.79
CA HIS A 16 -22.02 -10.65 6.02
C HIS A 16 -20.82 -11.28 6.73
N ARG A 17 -20.07 -12.11 6.00
CA ARG A 17 -18.84 -12.71 6.53
C ARG A 17 -17.68 -11.75 6.41
N ILE A 18 -17.05 -11.44 7.54
CA ILE A 18 -15.92 -10.51 7.63
C ILE A 18 -14.72 -11.28 8.18
N CYS A 19 -13.57 -11.16 7.51
CA CYS A 19 -12.39 -11.95 7.84
C CYS A 19 -11.15 -11.05 7.99
N TRP A 20 -10.31 -11.36 8.97
CA TRP A 20 -9.01 -10.72 9.16
C TRP A 20 -7.97 -11.72 9.66
N TYR A 21 -6.73 -11.25 9.77
CA TYR A 21 -5.63 -12.01 10.37
C TYR A 21 -5.35 -11.51 11.78
N THR A 22 -4.91 -12.41 12.67
CA THR A 22 -4.40 -12.04 14.00
C THR A 22 -3.34 -10.95 13.90
N GLY A 23 -3.48 -9.88 14.70
CA GLY A 23 -2.63 -8.68 14.66
C GLY A 23 -3.21 -7.51 13.84
N THR A 24 -4.41 -7.67 13.26
CA THR A 24 -5.19 -6.54 12.71
C THR A 24 -5.69 -5.68 13.87
N SER A 25 -5.66 -4.36 13.74
CA SER A 25 -6.14 -3.44 14.80
C SER A 25 -7.67 -3.34 14.81
N ASP A 26 -8.24 -2.96 15.96
CA ASP A 26 -9.68 -2.79 16.14
C ASP A 26 -10.27 -1.77 15.14
N ALA A 27 -9.54 -0.68 14.87
CA ALA A 27 -9.93 0.33 13.87
C ALA A 27 -9.99 -0.22 12.44
N GLN A 28 -9.11 -1.16 12.08
CA GLN A 28 -9.13 -1.82 10.78
C GLN A 28 -10.29 -2.80 10.66
N VAL A 29 -10.62 -3.51 11.75
CA VAL A 29 -11.80 -4.38 11.79
C VAL A 29 -13.07 -3.56 11.69
N GLU A 30 -13.17 -2.44 12.40
CA GLU A 30 -14.29 -1.50 12.30
C GLU A 30 -14.46 -0.96 10.87
N MET A 31 -13.36 -0.55 10.23
CA MET A 31 -13.38 -0.08 8.85
C MET A 31 -13.87 -1.18 7.88
N ALA A 32 -13.43 -2.44 8.08
CA ALA A 32 -13.87 -3.56 7.25
C ALA A 32 -15.38 -3.83 7.40
N ILE A 33 -15.91 -3.76 8.62
CA ILE A 33 -17.36 -3.86 8.88
C ILE A 33 -18.11 -2.73 8.20
N ARG A 34 -17.62 -1.50 8.34
CA ARG A 34 -18.21 -0.30 7.73
C ARG A 34 -18.30 -0.43 6.21
N MET A 35 -17.24 -0.89 5.56
CA MET A 35 -17.22 -1.11 4.12
C MET A 35 -18.18 -2.22 3.68
N GLN A 36 -18.18 -3.36 4.37
CA GLN A 36 -18.97 -4.53 3.98
C GLN A 36 -20.48 -4.31 4.15
N LEU A 37 -20.87 -3.54 5.17
CA LEU A 37 -22.25 -3.20 5.50
C LEU A 37 -22.68 -1.83 4.94
N HIS A 38 -21.83 -1.18 4.12
CA HIS A 38 -22.09 0.14 3.52
C HIS A 38 -22.50 1.23 4.53
N LEU A 39 -21.89 1.22 5.71
CA LEU A 39 -22.20 2.18 6.78
C LEU A 39 -21.51 3.54 6.49
N PRO A 40 -22.20 4.69 6.63
CA PRO A 40 -21.61 6.01 6.40
C PRO A 40 -20.41 6.31 7.28
N GLN A 41 -19.43 7.07 6.80
CA GLN A 41 -18.28 7.49 7.61
C GLN A 41 -18.72 8.38 8.79
N GLY A 42 -18.20 8.10 9.99
CA GLY A 42 -18.44 8.91 11.20
C GLY A 42 -19.56 8.42 12.13
N ILE A 43 -20.41 7.47 11.70
CA ILE A 43 -21.42 6.88 12.59
C ILE A 43 -20.77 5.84 13.51
N LYS A 44 -20.94 5.99 14.82
CA LYS A 44 -20.56 4.97 15.81
C LYS A 44 -21.57 3.83 15.75
N PHE A 45 -21.09 2.60 15.85
CA PHE A 45 -21.92 1.42 15.91
C PHE A 45 -21.32 0.41 16.87
N LEU A 46 -22.16 -0.47 17.39
CA LEU A 46 -21.77 -1.57 18.26
C LEU A 46 -22.25 -2.89 17.66
N LEU A 47 -21.78 -3.99 18.22
CA LEU A 47 -22.20 -5.32 17.84
C LEU A 47 -22.98 -5.93 18.99
N ARG A 48 -24.06 -6.64 18.68
CA ARG A 48 -24.78 -7.47 19.64
C ARG A 48 -24.46 -8.93 19.37
N ASP A 49 -24.04 -9.68 20.37
CA ASP A 49 -23.76 -11.10 20.24
C ASP A 49 -25.02 -11.97 20.40
N ALA A 50 -24.83 -13.29 20.45
CA ALA A 50 -25.91 -14.26 20.58
C ALA A 50 -26.61 -14.22 21.96
N ASP A 51 -25.91 -13.73 22.99
CA ASP A 51 -26.42 -13.59 24.36
C ASP A 51 -27.15 -12.25 24.57
N ALA A 52 -27.30 -11.48 23.48
CA ALA A 52 -27.86 -10.13 23.43
C ALA A 52 -26.99 -9.04 24.10
N ASP A 53 -25.74 -9.36 24.42
CA ASP A 53 -24.78 -8.41 24.96
C ASP A 53 -24.23 -7.49 23.87
N VAL A 54 -24.11 -6.21 24.21
CA VAL A 54 -23.62 -5.19 23.27
C VAL A 54 -22.13 -4.96 23.52
N VAL A 55 -21.32 -5.30 22.53
CA VAL A 55 -19.86 -5.26 22.58
C VAL A 55 -19.31 -4.27 21.54
N PRO A 56 -18.15 -3.64 21.83
CA PRO A 56 -17.46 -2.84 20.84
C PRO A 56 -16.88 -3.73 19.73
N VAL A 57 -16.61 -3.13 18.57
CA VAL A 57 -15.82 -3.79 17.55
C VAL A 57 -14.40 -4.00 18.06
N SER A 58 -13.91 -5.23 17.99
CA SER A 58 -12.54 -5.54 18.34
C SER A 58 -11.93 -6.59 17.41
N SER A 59 -10.60 -6.54 17.29
CA SER A 59 -9.80 -7.55 16.60
C SER A 59 -9.76 -8.89 17.30
N THR A 60 -10.16 -8.94 18.58
CA THR A 60 -10.22 -10.13 19.42
C THR A 60 -11.59 -10.81 19.42
N LEU A 61 -12.50 -10.43 18.50
CA LEU A 61 -13.79 -11.12 18.39
C LEU A 61 -13.59 -12.63 18.10
N PRO A 62 -14.42 -13.49 18.70
CA PRO A 62 -14.29 -14.93 18.57
C PRO A 62 -14.55 -15.39 17.14
N ASN A 63 -13.72 -16.34 16.67
CA ASN A 63 -13.81 -16.87 15.31
C ASN A 63 -15.13 -17.63 15.08
N ASP A 64 -15.67 -17.50 13.87
CA ASP A 64 -16.91 -18.07 13.35
C ASP A 64 -18.17 -17.74 14.19
N HIS A 65 -18.18 -16.60 14.89
CA HIS A 65 -19.35 -16.13 15.65
C HIS A 65 -20.23 -15.16 14.88
N HIS A 66 -21.51 -15.12 15.25
CA HIS A 66 -22.52 -14.24 14.69
C HIS A 66 -22.78 -13.03 15.58
N PHE A 67 -22.89 -11.86 14.96
CA PHE A 67 -23.21 -10.59 15.60
C PHE A 67 -24.29 -9.86 14.82
N THR A 68 -25.03 -8.99 15.51
CA THR A 68 -26.00 -8.08 14.89
C THR A 68 -25.52 -6.64 15.05
N LEU A 69 -25.58 -5.85 13.99
CA LEU A 69 -25.20 -4.45 14.04
C LEU A 69 -26.20 -3.64 14.88
N VAL A 70 -25.71 -2.85 15.83
CA VAL A 70 -26.51 -1.92 16.64
C VAL A 70 -26.10 -0.50 16.29
N LEU A 71 -27.06 0.29 15.79
CA LEU A 71 -26.91 1.70 15.49
C LEU A 71 -27.54 2.56 16.60
N PRO A 72 -26.99 3.76 16.90
CA PRO A 72 -27.62 4.71 17.81
C PRO A 72 -29.01 5.12 17.29
N GLU A 73 -30.02 5.09 18.16
CA GLU A 73 -31.40 5.48 17.82
C GLU A 73 -31.46 6.92 17.30
N GLY A 74 -32.25 7.15 16.25
CA GLY A 74 -32.46 8.47 15.62
C GLY A 74 -31.79 8.67 14.26
N LEU A 75 -30.95 7.72 13.81
CA LEU A 75 -30.44 7.69 12.44
C LEU A 75 -31.34 6.77 11.60
N GLY A 76 -32.43 7.33 11.08
CA GLY A 76 -33.39 6.62 10.23
C GLY A 76 -32.74 6.06 8.97
N PHE A 77 -32.36 4.79 9.00
CA PHE A 77 -31.97 4.01 7.82
C PHE A 77 -33.11 3.05 7.45
N GLU A 78 -34.29 3.61 7.13
CA GLU A 78 -35.39 2.81 6.59
C GLU A 78 -35.36 2.68 5.06
N ASN A 79 -34.45 3.34 4.33
CA ASN A 79 -34.47 3.35 2.86
C ASN A 79 -33.09 3.37 2.19
N VAL A 80 -32.27 2.34 2.40
CA VAL A 80 -31.18 2.01 1.46
C VAL A 80 -31.23 0.53 1.13
N CYS A 81 -32.11 0.21 0.17
CA CYS A 81 -32.21 -0.97 -0.71
C CYS A 81 -33.64 -1.50 -0.84
N THR A 82 -34.52 -0.66 -1.41
CA THR A 82 -35.74 -1.11 -2.08
C THR A 82 -35.82 -0.42 -3.44
N SER A 83 -35.47 -1.14 -4.50
CA SER A 83 -36.17 -1.16 -5.79
C SER A 83 -35.26 -1.70 -6.89
N ILE A 84 -35.47 -2.97 -7.24
CA ILE A 84 -35.71 -3.40 -8.62
C ILE A 84 -36.50 -4.71 -8.52
N ASP A 85 -37.83 -4.59 -8.46
CA ASP A 85 -38.73 -5.70 -8.74
C ASP A 85 -39.38 -5.50 -10.12
N GLY A 86 -39.34 -6.54 -10.94
CA GLY A 86 -40.49 -6.94 -11.74
C GLY A 86 -40.44 -6.74 -13.26
N VAL A 87 -39.84 -7.69 -13.99
CA VAL A 87 -40.44 -8.21 -15.24
C VAL A 87 -40.32 -9.74 -15.25
N THR A 88 -41.42 -10.37 -14.85
CA THR A 88 -42.04 -11.65 -15.24
C THR A 88 -41.23 -12.78 -15.88
N SER A 89 -41.42 -13.97 -15.30
CA SER A 89 -41.28 -15.31 -15.88
C SER A 89 -41.69 -15.43 -17.35
N GLY A 90 -40.86 -16.16 -18.10
CA GLY A 90 -41.20 -16.71 -19.41
C GLY A 90 -40.31 -17.92 -19.70
N VAL A 91 -40.86 -19.11 -19.47
CA VAL A 91 -40.41 -20.40 -20.01
C VAL A 91 -40.23 -20.28 -21.52
N ILE A 92 -39.14 -20.80 -22.10
CA ILE A 92 -39.13 -21.57 -23.36
C ILE A 92 -37.76 -22.25 -23.53
N ASP A 93 -37.91 -23.50 -23.95
CA ASP A 93 -37.00 -24.56 -24.30
C ASP A 93 -36.23 -24.28 -25.62
N GLN A 94 -35.26 -25.15 -25.91
CA GLN A 94 -34.75 -25.51 -27.24
C GLN A 94 -33.54 -24.78 -27.90
N THR A 95 -32.53 -25.65 -28.13
CA THR A 95 -31.74 -25.86 -29.36
C THR A 95 -30.63 -24.90 -29.78
N LEU A 96 -29.41 -25.39 -29.60
CA LEU A 96 -28.23 -25.12 -30.43
C LEU A 96 -28.44 -25.60 -31.89
N PRO A 97 -27.80 -24.93 -32.86
CA PRO A 97 -27.22 -25.63 -33.99
C PRO A 97 -25.68 -25.53 -33.99
N SER A 98 -25.10 -26.70 -34.22
CA SER A 98 -23.72 -26.96 -34.63
C SER A 98 -23.44 -26.34 -36.01
N VAL A 99 -22.20 -25.88 -36.22
CA VAL A 99 -21.41 -26.21 -37.42
C VAL A 99 -19.92 -26.27 -37.04
N ASP A 100 -19.32 -27.41 -37.34
CA ASP A 100 -17.89 -27.75 -37.23
C ASP A 100 -17.02 -26.98 -38.24
N ASP A 101 -15.73 -26.75 -37.93
CA ASP A 101 -14.63 -27.33 -38.72
C ASP A 101 -13.28 -27.28 -37.96
N ALA A 102 -12.39 -28.19 -38.33
CA ALA A 102 -11.42 -28.90 -37.50
C ALA A 102 -9.98 -28.36 -37.49
N SER A 103 -9.20 -28.78 -36.48
CA SER A 103 -7.92 -29.52 -36.67
C SER A 103 -7.20 -29.86 -35.33
N VAL A 104 -7.34 -31.11 -34.86
CA VAL A 104 -6.30 -32.12 -34.48
C VAL A 104 -4.98 -31.60 -33.83
N ILE A 105 -4.69 -31.73 -32.51
CA ILE A 105 -4.22 -32.89 -31.67
C ILE A 105 -2.71 -33.28 -31.93
N PRO A 106 -1.86 -33.75 -30.97
CA PRO A 106 -2.12 -34.25 -29.60
C PRO A 106 -1.24 -33.77 -28.43
N HIS A 107 -1.74 -34.17 -27.28
CA HIS A 107 -1.17 -34.21 -25.93
C HIS A 107 -0.59 -35.62 -25.66
N GLU A 108 0.58 -35.74 -25.01
CA GLU A 108 1.06 -36.94 -24.28
C GLU A 108 1.65 -36.46 -22.94
N GLN A 109 1.04 -36.69 -21.79
CA GLN A 109 1.11 -37.88 -20.90
C GLN A 109 2.49 -38.17 -20.26
N VAL A 110 2.61 -37.67 -19.02
CA VAL A 110 3.10 -38.31 -17.78
C VAL A 110 3.80 -39.67 -17.91
N MET A 111 5.05 -39.78 -17.44
CA MET A 111 5.43 -40.72 -16.36
C MET A 111 6.87 -40.52 -15.84
N SER A 112 7.02 -40.92 -14.58
CA SER A 112 8.09 -40.76 -13.60
C SER A 112 9.41 -41.47 -13.91
N THR A 113 10.55 -40.91 -13.43
CA THR A 113 11.66 -41.70 -12.86
C THR A 113 12.52 -40.88 -11.88
N SER A 114 12.92 -41.57 -10.82
CA SER A 114 13.64 -41.15 -9.61
C SER A 114 15.16 -41.10 -9.79
N THR A 115 15.85 -40.25 -9.00
CA THR A 115 17.13 -40.49 -8.25
C THR A 115 17.68 -39.12 -7.75
N SER A 116 17.70 -38.83 -6.43
CA SER A 116 18.81 -38.99 -5.46
C SER A 116 20.14 -38.35 -5.93
N THR A 117 20.90 -37.50 -5.24
CA THR A 117 21.12 -37.16 -3.82
C THR A 117 21.89 -35.83 -3.74
N ALA A 118 21.79 -35.06 -2.63
CA ALA A 118 22.94 -34.44 -1.95
C ALA A 118 22.51 -33.68 -0.68
N LYS A 119 22.95 -34.24 0.45
CA LYS A 119 22.77 -33.78 1.84
C LYS A 119 23.65 -32.57 2.15
N ARG A 120 23.16 -31.56 2.88
CA ARG A 120 23.93 -30.85 3.94
C ARG A 120 23.03 -30.43 5.12
N LYS A 121 22.92 -31.37 6.06
CA LYS A 121 23.02 -31.25 7.53
C LYS A 121 23.02 -29.83 8.12
N ARG A 122 22.03 -29.49 8.93
CA ARG A 122 22.17 -28.52 10.03
C ARG A 122 21.54 -29.13 11.28
N LEU A 123 22.36 -29.23 12.34
CA LEU A 123 22.01 -29.82 13.62
C LEU A 123 20.95 -28.98 14.34
N GLU A 124 20.01 -29.69 14.94
CA GLU A 124 19.21 -29.22 16.07
C GLU A 124 20.11 -29.05 17.30
N ALA A 125 19.86 -27.98 18.06
CA ALA A 125 20.25 -27.89 19.46
C ALA A 125 19.02 -27.45 20.25
N VAL A 126 18.49 -28.39 21.03
CA VAL A 126 17.56 -28.16 22.13
C VAL A 126 18.35 -27.58 23.28
N SER A 127 17.94 -26.45 23.86
CA SER A 127 18.03 -26.24 25.31
C SER A 127 17.28 -25.00 25.80
N SER A 128 16.41 -25.27 26.78
CA SER A 128 16.11 -24.47 27.98
C SER A 128 15.31 -23.16 27.87
N GLN A 129 14.10 -23.27 28.42
CA GLN A 129 13.29 -22.20 28.98
C GLN A 129 14.08 -21.39 30.02
N THR A 130 14.03 -20.07 29.94
CA THR A 130 14.03 -19.20 31.13
C THR A 130 13.25 -17.93 30.83
N THR A 131 12.23 -17.70 31.65
CA THR A 131 11.39 -16.51 31.75
C THR A 131 12.19 -15.27 32.17
N VAL A 132 12.07 -14.16 31.44
CA VAL A 132 12.23 -12.79 31.98
C VAL A 132 11.47 -11.76 31.14
N SER A 133 10.87 -10.81 31.86
CA SER A 133 9.95 -9.72 31.51
C SER A 133 10.34 -8.85 30.30
N PRO A 134 9.38 -8.21 29.61
CA PRO A 134 9.67 -7.27 28.52
C PRO A 134 10.20 -5.96 29.11
N VAL A 135 11.38 -5.53 28.65
CA VAL A 135 11.89 -4.18 28.89
C VAL A 135 11.60 -3.35 27.65
N ASP A 136 10.86 -2.26 27.86
CA ASP A 136 10.56 -1.24 26.88
C ASP A 136 11.83 -0.78 26.14
N CYS A 137 11.87 -0.99 24.82
CA CYS A 137 12.87 -0.38 23.97
C CYS A 137 12.50 1.09 23.73
N ILE A 138 12.83 1.94 24.69
CA ILE A 138 13.00 3.37 24.45
C ILE A 138 14.27 3.51 23.61
N ILE A 139 14.11 3.83 22.32
CA ILE A 139 15.24 4.18 21.45
C ILE A 139 15.72 5.58 21.86
N THR A 140 16.60 5.64 22.85
CA THR A 140 17.36 6.85 23.17
C THR A 140 18.39 7.05 22.06
N THR A 141 18.19 8.05 21.20
CA THR A 141 19.12 8.38 20.12
C THR A 141 20.33 9.12 20.72
N THR A 142 21.32 8.36 21.20
CA THR A 142 22.64 8.91 21.51
C THR A 142 23.37 9.20 20.21
N GLN A 143 23.69 10.48 20.02
CA GLN A 143 24.45 11.03 18.90
C GLN A 143 25.88 10.47 18.94
N LEU A 144 26.10 9.32 18.31
CA LEU A 144 27.42 8.75 18.07
C LEU A 144 27.80 9.08 16.62
N GLU A 145 28.97 9.66 16.41
CA GLU A 145 29.57 9.82 15.08
C GLU A 145 29.65 8.45 14.41
N SER A 146 28.64 8.16 13.59
CA SER A 146 28.41 6.83 13.06
C SER A 146 29.30 6.61 11.84
N THR A 147 30.13 5.58 11.91
CA THR A 147 30.88 5.08 10.77
C THR A 147 29.94 4.72 9.63
N PRO A 148 30.31 4.99 8.36
CA PRO A 148 29.44 4.69 7.23
C PRO A 148 29.17 3.17 7.16
N PRO A 149 27.93 2.75 6.88
CA PRO A 149 27.57 1.35 6.79
C PRO A 149 28.37 0.65 5.67
N ARG A 150 28.73 -0.62 5.89
CA ARG A 150 29.48 -1.43 4.91
C ARG A 150 28.67 -1.74 3.63
N SER A 151 27.35 -1.52 3.65
CA SER A 151 26.46 -1.74 2.52
C SER A 151 25.62 -0.48 2.23
N ILE A 152 25.12 -0.37 0.99
CA ILE A 152 24.30 0.77 0.56
C ILE A 152 22.83 0.69 1.01
N ALA A 153 22.37 -0.49 1.45
CA ALA A 153 20.97 -0.70 1.81
C ALA A 153 20.52 0.19 3.00
N PRO A 154 21.28 0.32 4.10
CA PRO A 154 20.94 1.24 5.19
C PRO A 154 20.89 2.70 4.74
N ILE A 155 21.77 3.13 3.82
CA ILE A 155 21.75 4.48 3.25
C ILE A 155 20.43 4.71 2.51
N ILE A 156 20.04 3.76 1.65
CA ILE A 156 18.78 3.83 0.90
C ILE A 156 17.57 3.82 1.85
N ALA A 157 17.60 3.01 2.90
CA ALA A 157 16.52 2.94 3.90
C ALA A 157 16.31 4.29 4.60
N GLN A 158 17.39 4.88 5.14
CA GLN A 158 17.35 6.17 5.81
C GLN A 158 16.96 7.29 4.86
N PHE A 159 17.42 7.25 3.61
CA PHE A 159 17.00 8.19 2.57
C PHE A 159 15.49 8.12 2.30
N VAL A 160 14.93 6.91 2.14
CA VAL A 160 13.49 6.71 1.92
C VAL A 160 12.70 7.24 3.12
N GLU A 161 13.09 6.88 4.33
CA GLU A 161 12.42 7.29 5.57
C GLU A 161 12.42 8.82 5.77
N THR A 162 13.51 9.48 5.38
CA THR A 162 13.66 10.93 5.46
C THR A 162 12.68 11.64 4.50
N PHE A 163 12.71 11.30 3.21
CA PHE A 163 12.02 12.10 2.18
C PHE A 163 10.60 11.66 1.84
N THR A 164 10.14 10.56 2.41
CA THR A 164 8.85 9.98 2.01
C THR A 164 8.06 9.57 3.23
N GLN A 165 6.73 9.55 3.10
CA GLN A 165 5.81 9.10 4.14
C GLN A 165 4.85 8.05 3.59
N PRO A 166 4.40 7.08 4.42
CA PRO A 166 3.35 6.15 4.00
C PRO A 166 2.09 6.91 3.62
N ILE A 167 1.36 6.39 2.63
CA ILE A 167 0.02 6.87 2.29
C ILE A 167 -0.97 5.72 2.32
N ALA A 168 -2.25 6.06 2.47
CA ALA A 168 -3.32 5.08 2.52
C ALA A 168 -3.52 4.39 1.17
N ASN A 169 -4.12 3.20 1.18
CA ASN A 169 -4.39 2.43 -0.03
C ASN A 169 -5.36 3.12 -1.00
N ASP A 170 -6.11 4.11 -0.55
CA ASP A 170 -7.12 4.84 -1.32
C ASP A 170 -6.64 6.21 -1.83
N ASP A 171 -5.51 6.73 -1.34
CA ASP A 171 -4.89 7.95 -1.89
C ASP A 171 -4.39 7.66 -3.29
N ASN A 172 -5.13 8.04 -4.33
CA ASN A 172 -4.79 7.71 -5.71
C ASN A 172 -3.90 8.72 -6.43
N VAL A 173 -3.49 9.79 -5.73
CA VAL A 173 -2.91 10.99 -6.35
C VAL A 173 -1.47 11.20 -5.90
N SER A 174 -1.17 11.12 -4.60
CA SER A 174 0.10 11.62 -4.05
C SER A 174 1.29 10.66 -4.21
N PHE A 175 1.16 9.58 -4.99
CA PHE A 175 2.18 8.54 -5.09
C PHE A 175 3.46 8.97 -5.80
N ILE A 176 4.56 8.44 -5.30
CA ILE A 176 5.87 8.44 -5.98
C ILE A 176 5.83 7.41 -7.13
N PRO A 177 6.13 7.80 -8.38
CA PRO A 177 6.27 6.85 -9.47
C PRO A 177 7.51 5.95 -9.30
N ASN A 178 7.48 4.79 -9.93
CA ASN A 178 8.54 3.78 -9.82
C ASN A 178 9.59 3.82 -10.94
N ALA A 179 9.44 4.76 -11.87
CA ALA A 179 10.39 5.03 -12.95
C ALA A 179 10.20 6.46 -13.48
N GLY A 180 11.23 7.01 -14.10
CA GLY A 180 11.20 8.34 -14.75
C GLY A 180 11.68 9.49 -13.87
N ARG A 181 11.59 10.71 -14.39
CA ARG A 181 12.20 11.92 -13.78
C ARG A 181 11.61 12.34 -12.43
N PHE A 182 10.41 11.85 -12.11
CA PHE A 182 9.72 12.09 -10.83
C PHE A 182 9.88 10.95 -9.83
N ALA A 183 10.65 9.91 -10.17
CA ALA A 183 10.82 8.72 -9.35
C ALA A 183 11.75 8.97 -8.16
N LEU A 184 11.59 8.18 -7.09
CA LEU A 184 12.45 8.27 -5.92
C LEU A 184 13.92 8.00 -6.24
N TYR A 185 14.19 7.11 -7.20
CA TYR A 185 15.55 6.86 -7.67
C TYR A 185 16.17 8.11 -8.33
N ALA A 186 15.40 8.90 -9.10
CA ALA A 186 15.87 10.14 -9.70
C ALA A 186 16.24 11.19 -8.63
N LEU A 187 15.46 11.29 -7.55
CA LEU A 187 15.84 12.13 -6.40
C LEU A 187 17.10 11.61 -5.71
N TYR A 188 17.20 10.29 -5.49
CA TYR A 188 18.37 9.67 -4.86
C TYR A 188 19.65 10.00 -5.61
N CYS A 189 19.66 9.88 -6.94
CA CYS A 189 20.83 10.20 -7.75
C CYS A 189 21.19 11.69 -7.75
N LYS A 190 20.22 12.59 -7.54
CA LYS A 190 20.49 14.04 -7.41
C LYS A 190 21.14 14.38 -6.07
N VAL A 191 20.66 13.74 -4.99
CA VAL A 191 21.13 13.99 -3.61
C VAL A 191 22.47 13.29 -3.34
N VAL A 192 22.56 12.00 -3.66
CA VAL A 192 23.77 11.19 -3.47
C VAL A 192 24.59 11.29 -4.75
N ARG A 193 25.56 12.19 -4.82
CA ARG A 193 26.37 12.40 -6.04
C ARG A 193 27.48 11.35 -6.22
N ASP A 194 27.93 10.74 -5.13
CA ASP A 194 28.99 9.73 -5.19
C ASP A 194 28.43 8.37 -5.65
N MET A 195 28.80 8.00 -6.89
CA MET A 195 28.33 6.79 -7.57
C MET A 195 28.68 5.49 -6.82
N LYS A 196 29.66 5.50 -5.90
CA LYS A 196 30.01 4.29 -5.13
C LYS A 196 28.87 3.84 -4.20
N PHE A 197 27.97 4.76 -3.85
CA PHE A 197 26.80 4.46 -3.03
C PHE A 197 25.55 4.13 -3.85
N HIS A 198 25.66 4.11 -5.18
CA HIS A 198 24.52 3.83 -6.04
C HIS A 198 24.32 2.32 -6.22
N PRO A 199 23.06 1.86 -6.23
CA PRO A 199 22.77 0.51 -6.69
C PRO A 199 23.12 0.39 -8.18
N LYS A 200 23.52 -0.81 -8.61
CA LYS A 200 23.91 -1.08 -10.00
C LYS A 200 22.84 -0.73 -11.04
N ARG A 201 21.57 -0.75 -10.64
CA ARG A 201 20.38 -0.50 -11.48
C ARG A 201 19.23 0.04 -10.64
N GLU A 202 18.31 0.76 -11.27
CA GLU A 202 17.07 1.26 -10.65
C GLU A 202 16.20 0.14 -10.06
N ASP A 203 16.10 -1.03 -10.70
CA ASP A 203 15.34 -2.16 -10.16
C ASP A 203 15.91 -2.68 -8.83
N VAL A 204 17.22 -2.55 -8.64
CA VAL A 204 17.92 -2.92 -7.40
C VAL A 204 17.64 -1.91 -6.30
N PHE A 205 17.58 -0.61 -6.63
CA PHE A 205 17.17 0.44 -5.69
C PHE A 205 15.81 0.09 -5.05
N TYR A 206 14.80 -0.15 -5.88
CA TYR A 206 13.44 -0.46 -5.42
C TYR A 206 13.30 -1.84 -4.78
N LYS A 207 14.21 -2.79 -5.07
CA LYS A 207 14.29 -4.05 -4.31
C LYS A 207 14.77 -3.78 -2.88
N MET A 208 15.80 -2.95 -2.70
CA MET A 208 16.33 -2.60 -1.39
C MET A 208 15.32 -1.83 -0.55
N THR A 209 14.59 -0.86 -1.13
CA THR A 209 13.52 -0.16 -0.38
C THR A 209 12.43 -1.10 0.14
N SER A 210 12.20 -2.22 -0.56
CA SER A 210 11.16 -3.21 -0.20
C SER A 210 11.61 -4.23 0.84
N MET A 211 12.90 -4.29 1.15
CA MET A 211 13.41 -5.14 2.22
C MET A 211 13.21 -4.50 3.61
N HIS A 212 12.91 -3.19 3.66
CA HIS A 212 12.82 -2.41 4.90
C HIS A 212 11.38 -2.19 5.41
N GLY A 213 10.39 -2.91 4.86
CA GLY A 213 9.00 -2.87 5.34
C GLY A 213 8.02 -3.51 4.34
N LYS A 214 6.76 -3.68 4.77
CA LYS A 214 5.67 -4.02 3.84
C LYS A 214 5.43 -2.82 2.92
N VAL A 215 6.08 -2.85 1.77
CA VAL A 215 5.75 -1.98 0.65
C VAL A 215 4.54 -2.60 -0.01
N ASP A 216 3.36 -2.13 0.35
CA ASP A 216 2.19 -2.33 -0.50
C ASP A 216 2.47 -1.64 -1.85
N ARG A 217 1.96 -2.23 -2.94
CA ARG A 217 2.28 -1.79 -4.29
C ARG A 217 1.03 -1.74 -5.13
N GLN A 218 0.79 -0.60 -5.78
CA GLN A 218 -0.34 -0.42 -6.69
C GLN A 218 0.10 -0.33 -8.15
N ARG A 219 -0.67 -0.96 -9.03
CA ARG A 219 -0.51 -0.89 -10.49
C ARG A 219 -1.57 0.04 -11.08
N VAL A 220 -1.42 1.34 -10.83
CA VAL A 220 -2.38 2.32 -11.32
C VAL A 220 -1.62 3.41 -12.09
N VAL A 221 -2.25 3.89 -13.17
CA VAL A 221 -1.72 4.98 -14.02
C VAL A 221 -1.71 6.28 -13.22
N ARG A 222 -0.67 7.10 -13.43
CA ARG A 222 -0.46 8.36 -12.74
C ARG A 222 -0.41 9.52 -13.71
N TYR A 223 -0.76 10.69 -13.20
CA TYR A 223 -0.82 11.94 -13.95
C TYR A 223 -0.11 13.02 -13.16
N TYR A 224 0.74 13.78 -13.84
CA TYR A 224 1.50 14.86 -13.24
C TYR A 224 1.40 16.10 -14.12
N LYS A 225 1.37 17.26 -13.48
CA LYS A 225 1.58 18.58 -14.09
C LYS A 225 3.01 19.01 -13.78
N CYS A 226 3.75 19.49 -14.76
CA CYS A 226 5.13 19.94 -14.58
C CYS A 226 5.50 21.00 -15.61
N LEU A 227 6.66 21.62 -15.46
CA LEU A 227 7.23 22.43 -16.54
C LEU A 227 7.62 21.54 -17.72
N ALA A 228 7.40 22.02 -18.94
CA ALA A 228 7.83 21.33 -20.16
C ALA A 228 9.37 21.23 -20.24
N GLU A 229 9.88 20.25 -20.99
CA GLU A 229 11.33 19.96 -21.07
C GLU A 229 12.14 21.10 -21.72
N ASP A 230 11.52 21.88 -22.58
CA ASP A 230 12.05 23.09 -23.20
C ASP A 230 11.99 24.31 -22.26
N GLY A 231 11.36 24.18 -21.09
CA GLY A 231 11.24 25.25 -20.10
C GLY A 231 10.12 26.25 -20.40
N GLU A 232 9.39 26.08 -21.50
CA GLU A 232 8.28 26.95 -21.88
C GLU A 232 6.93 26.24 -21.72
N GLY A 233 6.13 26.72 -20.77
CA GLY A 233 4.78 26.21 -20.55
C GLY A 233 4.68 25.03 -19.59
N THR A 234 3.48 24.46 -19.55
CA THR A 234 3.13 23.36 -18.65
C THR A 234 2.92 22.09 -19.46
N GLU A 235 3.60 21.01 -19.06
CA GLU A 235 3.41 19.68 -19.58
C GLU A 235 2.54 18.83 -18.63
N PHE A 236 1.68 18.01 -19.22
CA PHE A 236 0.87 17.04 -18.51
C PHE A 236 1.32 15.64 -18.88
N VAL A 237 1.89 14.91 -17.91
CA VAL A 237 2.55 13.63 -18.16
C VAL A 237 1.74 12.48 -17.58
N GLN A 238 1.52 11.45 -18.40
CA GLN A 238 0.96 10.17 -17.96
C GLN A 238 2.08 9.15 -17.70
N HIS A 239 2.20 8.69 -16.46
CA HIS A 239 3.09 7.58 -16.10
C HIS A 239 2.33 6.27 -15.95
N LYS A 240 2.63 5.31 -16.82
CA LYS A 240 2.16 3.93 -16.68
C LYS A 240 3.05 3.18 -15.68
N PRO A 241 2.48 2.35 -14.78
CA PRO A 241 3.28 1.58 -13.85
C PRO A 241 4.18 0.59 -14.62
N GLN A 242 5.49 0.62 -14.36
CA GLN A 242 6.44 -0.32 -14.96
C GLN A 242 6.81 -1.44 -13.98
N GLY A 243 6.70 -2.72 -14.37
CA GLY A 243 7.10 -3.84 -13.52
C GLY A 243 6.23 -4.05 -12.26
N LYS A 244 6.86 -4.12 -11.08
CA LYS A 244 6.14 -4.21 -9.79
C LYS A 244 5.64 -2.81 -9.42
N GLY A 245 4.39 -2.71 -8.95
CA GLY A 245 3.70 -1.43 -8.71
C GLY A 245 4.45 -0.43 -7.82
N VAL A 246 3.97 0.82 -7.83
CA VAL A 246 4.62 1.93 -7.14
C VAL A 246 4.66 1.74 -5.62
N LEU A 247 5.65 2.33 -4.95
CA LEU A 247 5.69 2.38 -3.49
C LEU A 247 4.44 3.13 -2.99
N LEU A 248 3.70 2.60 -2.01
CA LEU A 248 2.62 3.37 -1.36
C LEU A 248 3.18 4.41 -0.39
N ARG A 249 3.90 5.36 -0.98
CA ARG A 249 4.50 6.48 -0.28
C ARG A 249 4.32 7.73 -1.14
N SER A 250 4.18 8.85 -0.47
CA SER A 250 4.26 10.18 -1.07
C SER A 250 5.56 10.85 -0.64
N TYR A 251 5.98 11.84 -1.41
CA TYR A 251 7.01 12.77 -0.93
C TYR A 251 6.46 13.49 0.29
N ARG A 252 7.28 13.61 1.33
CA ARG A 252 6.88 14.31 2.55
C ARG A 252 6.61 15.77 2.19
N GLN A 253 5.37 16.22 2.39
CA GLN A 253 5.06 17.65 2.34
C GLN A 253 5.69 18.31 3.56
N VAL A 254 6.23 19.50 3.37
CA VAL A 254 6.92 20.21 4.43
C VAL A 254 6.28 21.57 4.55
N ASP A 255 5.63 21.80 5.70
CA ASP A 255 4.95 23.04 6.00
C ASP A 255 5.95 24.20 6.24
N SER A 256 7.19 23.88 6.67
CA SER A 256 8.26 24.87 6.82
C SER A 256 9.66 24.35 6.47
N MET A 257 10.45 25.19 5.81
CA MET A 257 11.86 24.90 5.43
C MET A 257 12.73 24.52 6.64
N GLU A 258 12.40 25.06 7.81
CA GLU A 258 13.09 24.80 9.07
C GLU A 258 12.92 23.34 9.53
N GLN A 259 11.70 22.79 9.46
CA GLN A 259 11.43 21.40 9.83
C GLN A 259 12.20 20.41 8.92
N LEU A 260 12.22 20.67 7.61
CA LEU A 260 12.97 19.84 6.67
C LEU A 260 14.48 19.91 6.91
N THR A 261 14.99 21.08 7.30
CA THR A 261 16.40 21.25 7.64
C THR A 261 16.77 20.47 8.91
N VAL A 262 15.94 20.54 9.96
CA VAL A 262 16.16 19.76 11.19
C VAL A 262 16.12 18.27 10.91
N MET A 263 15.11 17.80 10.16
CA MET A 263 14.98 16.39 9.79
C MET A 263 16.19 15.90 8.99
N THR A 264 16.61 16.67 7.99
CA THR A 264 17.77 16.33 7.15
C THR A 264 19.06 16.33 7.95
N ARG A 265 19.26 17.29 8.87
CA ARG A 265 20.42 17.31 9.77
C ARG A 265 20.47 16.09 10.69
N SER A 266 19.31 15.61 11.13
CA SER A 266 19.21 14.44 12.00
C SER A 266 19.32 13.10 11.24
N ALA A 267 19.24 13.13 9.90
CA ALA A 267 19.21 11.91 9.10
C ALA A 267 20.61 11.25 9.03
N PRO A 268 20.76 9.98 9.48
CA PRO A 268 22.06 9.30 9.52
C PRO A 268 22.79 9.22 8.18
N PHE A 269 22.07 9.12 7.06
CA PHE A 269 22.71 9.03 5.75
C PHE A 269 23.45 10.33 5.37
N VAL A 270 23.02 11.49 5.89
CA VAL A 270 23.68 12.78 5.62
C VAL A 270 25.07 12.80 6.26
N SER A 271 25.20 12.32 7.49
CA SER A 271 26.50 12.21 8.16
C SER A 271 27.37 11.10 7.55
N TRP A 272 26.80 9.92 7.26
CA TRP A 272 27.54 8.81 6.63
C TRP A 272 28.17 9.20 5.29
N LEU A 273 27.44 10.01 4.51
CA LEU A 273 27.85 10.44 3.18
C LEU A 273 28.58 11.79 3.17
N LYS A 274 28.71 12.45 4.33
CA LYS A 274 29.30 13.79 4.48
C LYS A 274 28.64 14.82 3.55
N LEU A 275 27.31 14.79 3.45
CA LEU A 275 26.53 15.74 2.65
C LEU A 275 26.28 17.02 3.46
N ASP A 276 26.22 18.17 2.79
CA ASP A 276 25.71 19.40 3.41
C ASP A 276 24.18 19.31 3.54
N PRO A 277 23.62 19.37 4.76
CA PRO A 277 22.17 19.35 4.96
C PRO A 277 21.44 20.44 4.15
N SER A 278 22.03 21.62 4.00
CA SER A 278 21.43 22.76 3.31
C SER A 278 21.25 22.47 1.82
N ASP A 279 22.28 21.90 1.19
CA ASP A 279 22.25 21.47 -0.20
C ASP A 279 21.24 20.34 -0.42
N VAL A 280 21.19 19.37 0.49
CA VAL A 280 20.26 18.24 0.43
C VAL A 280 18.81 18.73 0.48
N VAL A 281 18.50 19.66 1.39
CA VAL A 281 17.19 20.30 1.51
C VAL A 281 16.85 21.05 0.23
N ALA A 282 17.76 21.88 -0.29
CA ALA A 282 17.54 22.65 -1.51
C ALA A 282 17.26 21.76 -2.73
N LEU A 283 18.00 20.65 -2.87
CA LEU A 283 17.78 19.66 -3.93
C LEU A 283 16.42 18.97 -3.80
N TYR A 284 16.02 18.61 -2.58
CA TYR A 284 14.72 18.01 -2.32
C TYR A 284 13.58 18.97 -2.64
N VAL A 285 13.63 20.21 -2.15
CA VAL A 285 12.60 21.24 -2.40
C VAL A 285 12.46 21.51 -3.89
N ARG A 286 13.57 21.73 -4.59
CA ARG A 286 13.56 21.92 -6.04
C ARG A 286 12.98 20.73 -6.79
N PHE A 287 13.23 19.52 -6.30
CA PHE A 287 12.68 18.30 -6.90
C PHE A 287 11.16 18.23 -6.74
N ILE A 288 10.63 18.38 -5.53
CA ILE A 288 9.18 18.27 -5.28
C ILE A 288 8.39 19.44 -5.90
N GLN A 289 9.01 20.61 -6.07
CA GLN A 289 8.40 21.75 -6.75
C GLN A 289 8.41 21.61 -8.28
N SER A 290 9.18 20.67 -8.84
CA SER A 290 9.26 20.50 -10.29
C SER A 290 8.05 19.77 -10.91
N PHE A 291 7.16 19.22 -10.08
CA PHE A 291 5.95 18.55 -10.53
C PHE A 291 4.84 18.61 -9.48
N THR A 292 3.61 18.47 -9.93
CA THR A 292 2.42 18.40 -9.08
C THR A 292 1.62 17.18 -9.50
N PRO A 293 1.39 16.20 -8.62
CA PRO A 293 0.47 15.10 -8.91
C PRO A 293 -0.94 15.64 -9.14
N ILE A 294 -1.63 15.14 -10.15
CA ILE A 294 -2.99 15.58 -10.52
C ILE A 294 -3.93 14.38 -10.67
N VAL A 295 -5.23 14.64 -10.60
CA VAL A 295 -6.25 13.62 -10.85
C VAL A 295 -6.42 13.38 -12.35
N LYS A 296 -6.97 12.20 -12.68
CA LYS A 296 -7.23 11.78 -14.08
C LYS A 296 -8.19 12.72 -14.82
N SER A 297 -9.13 13.36 -14.12
CA SER A 297 -10.06 14.33 -14.71
C SER A 297 -9.31 15.53 -15.27
N ASP A 298 -8.35 16.07 -14.52
CA ASP A 298 -7.60 17.27 -14.88
C ASP A 298 -6.72 17.00 -16.10
N PHE A 299 -6.04 15.85 -16.12
CA PHE A 299 -5.28 15.40 -17.29
C PHE A 299 -6.16 15.27 -18.53
N ARG A 300 -7.39 14.74 -18.38
CA ARG A 300 -8.34 14.59 -19.50
C ARG A 300 -8.93 15.92 -19.96
N ALA A 301 -9.09 16.89 -19.06
CA ALA A 301 -9.57 18.23 -19.41
C ALA A 301 -8.55 18.91 -20.32
N GLN A 302 -7.27 18.90 -19.93
CA GLN A 302 -6.21 19.48 -20.76
C GLN A 302 -6.06 18.75 -22.11
N ALA A 303 -6.07 17.42 -22.12
CA ALA A 303 -5.94 16.66 -23.36
C ALA A 303 -7.09 16.90 -24.36
N LYS A 304 -8.21 17.50 -23.92
CA LYS A 304 -9.29 17.95 -24.80
C LYS A 304 -9.07 19.37 -25.29
N GLU A 305 -8.54 20.25 -24.45
CA GLU A 305 -8.18 21.63 -24.85
C GLU A 305 -7.09 21.63 -25.92
N ASP A 306 -6.06 20.78 -25.81
CA ASP A 306 -4.98 20.70 -26.80
C ASP A 306 -5.45 20.12 -28.16
N ARG A 307 -6.68 19.57 -28.24
CA ARG A 307 -7.28 19.00 -29.45
C ARG A 307 -8.35 19.89 -30.08
N ALA A 308 -8.77 20.96 -29.39
CA ALA A 308 -9.79 21.90 -29.85
C ALA A 308 -9.13 23.08 -30.58
#